data_AF-A0A963NRE8-F1
#
_entry.id   AF-A0A963NRE8-F1
#
_cell.length_a   1.000
_cell.length_b   1.000
_cell.length_c   1.000
_cell.angle_alpha   90.00
_cell.angle_beta   90.00
_cell.angle_gamma   90.00
#
_symmetry.space_group_name_H-M   'P 1'
#
loop_
_entity.id
_entity.type
_entity.pdbx_description
1 polymer ?
#
loop_
_entity_poly.entity_id
_entity_poly.type
_entity_poly.pdbx_seq_one_letter_code
_entity_poly.pdbx_strand_id
1 'polypeptide(L)'
;MTEQHFAKAIALIDAANREDPNMETCDGKEWPKALLYSYRMTDMLERFAPNADEVLKLAVRAQHIQRWKSPRSDYPMDRKGYHQWRAALNEFHARTLAALLARVGYDAAFIGRVELIVGKKLRKTNSGTQLLEDVAGLVFFEHYLAAFAAIHPEYNTAKWNDILRRIRRKLSDRAHQFVLAGHIKLPESMAGLIRQAMNE
;
A
#
# COMPACT_ATOMS: atom_id res chain seq x y z
N MET A 1 10.13 9.71 24.98
CA MET A 1 8.68 9.96 24.72
C MET A 1 8.26 9.51 23.31
N THR A 2 8.99 9.88 22.26
CA THR A 2 8.66 9.51 20.85
C THR A 2 8.64 7.99 20.59
N GLU A 3 9.63 7.24 21.10
CA GLU A 3 9.69 5.78 20.87
C GLU A 3 8.51 5.01 21.49
N GLN A 4 8.04 5.45 22.67
CA GLN A 4 6.87 4.86 23.33
C GLN A 4 5.56 5.19 22.59
N HIS A 5 5.43 6.41 22.04
CA HIS A 5 4.29 6.78 21.19
C HIS A 5 4.27 5.96 19.90
N PHE A 6 5.42 5.83 19.25
CA PHE A 6 5.54 5.06 18.02
C PHE A 6 5.13 3.60 18.21
N ALA A 7 5.70 2.93 19.23
CA ALA A 7 5.36 1.55 19.54
C ALA A 7 3.85 1.39 19.84
N LYS A 8 3.26 2.32 20.59
CA LYS A 8 1.82 2.32 20.89
C LYS A 8 0.97 2.52 19.63
N ALA A 9 1.38 3.41 18.72
CA ALA A 9 0.68 3.63 17.45
C ALA A 9 0.71 2.38 16.56
N ILE A 10 1.88 1.74 16.42
CA ILE A 10 2.02 0.46 15.70
C ILE A 10 1.10 -0.60 16.31
N ALA A 11 1.10 -0.76 17.64
CA ALA A 11 0.26 -1.73 18.32
C ALA A 11 -1.24 -1.49 18.08
N LEU A 12 -1.69 -0.23 18.05
CA LEU A 12 -3.07 0.12 17.74
C LEU A 12 -3.44 -0.15 16.27
N ILE A 13 -2.55 0.15 15.33
CA ILE A 13 -2.76 -0.18 13.90
C ILE A 13 -2.87 -1.69 13.72
N ASP A 14 -1.97 -2.45 14.35
CA ASP A 14 -1.94 -3.90 14.25
C ASP A 14 -3.15 -4.54 14.92
N ALA A 15 -3.58 -4.02 16.07
CA ALA A 15 -4.82 -4.44 16.72
C ALA A 15 -6.03 -4.19 15.82
N ALA A 16 -6.12 -2.99 15.23
CA ALA A 16 -7.18 -2.65 14.29
C ALA A 16 -7.20 -3.61 13.10
N ASN A 17 -6.04 -3.91 12.50
CA ASN A 17 -5.89 -4.82 11.34
C ASN A 17 -6.04 -6.31 11.66
N ARG A 18 -5.88 -6.72 12.92
CA ARG A 18 -6.11 -8.09 13.37
C ARG A 18 -7.60 -8.45 13.39
N GLU A 19 -8.49 -7.47 13.40
CA GLU A 19 -9.95 -7.66 13.30
C GLU A 19 -10.42 -8.06 11.89
N ASP A 20 -9.53 -8.16 10.89
CA ASP A 20 -9.91 -8.61 9.55
C ASP A 20 -10.36 -10.07 9.57
N PRO A 21 -11.62 -10.40 9.26
CA PRO A 21 -12.10 -11.77 9.25
C PRO A 21 -11.57 -12.57 8.05
N ASN A 22 -10.98 -11.89 7.06
CA ASN A 22 -10.44 -12.56 5.87
C ASN A 22 -9.04 -13.07 6.16
N MET A 23 -8.82 -14.36 5.99
CA MET A 23 -7.53 -15.02 6.25
C MET A 23 -6.74 -15.28 4.96
N GLU A 24 -5.41 -15.27 5.06
CA GLU A 24 -4.47 -15.68 4.02
C GLU A 24 -3.36 -16.54 4.64
N THR A 25 -2.99 -17.61 3.96
CA THR A 25 -1.87 -18.46 4.37
C THR A 25 -0.57 -17.92 3.77
N CYS A 26 0.42 -17.64 4.61
CA CYS A 26 1.77 -17.22 4.22
C CYS A 26 2.77 -17.99 5.08
N ASP A 27 3.74 -18.66 4.44
CA ASP A 27 4.79 -19.45 5.10
C ASP A 27 4.24 -20.48 6.10
N GLY A 28 3.16 -21.18 5.71
CA GLY A 28 2.52 -22.22 6.53
C GLY A 28 1.71 -21.69 7.72
N LYS A 29 1.54 -20.37 7.85
CA LYS A 29 0.76 -19.74 8.91
C LYS A 29 -0.44 -18.98 8.34
N GLU A 30 -1.57 -19.01 9.04
CA GLU A 30 -2.73 -18.17 8.72
C GLU A 30 -2.61 -16.77 9.31
N TRP A 31 -2.95 -15.76 8.52
CA TRP A 31 -2.91 -14.36 8.90
C TRP A 31 -4.19 -13.63 8.50
N PRO A 32 -4.69 -12.69 9.34
CA PRO A 32 -5.64 -11.68 8.87
C PRO A 32 -5.03 -10.90 7.70
N LYS A 33 -5.73 -10.80 6.57
CA LYS A 33 -5.20 -10.25 5.31
C LYS A 33 -4.65 -8.84 5.46
N ALA A 34 -5.41 -7.96 6.12
CA ALA A 34 -4.95 -6.59 6.34
C ALA A 34 -3.73 -6.49 7.26
N LEU A 35 -3.62 -7.37 8.28
CA LEU A 35 -2.45 -7.39 9.16
C LEU A 35 -1.20 -7.85 8.39
N LEU A 36 -1.32 -8.92 7.60
CA LEU A 36 -0.23 -9.39 6.74
C LEU A 36 0.20 -8.31 5.73
N TYR A 37 -0.75 -7.61 5.14
CA TYR A 37 -0.47 -6.48 4.26
C TYR A 37 0.34 -5.39 4.97
N SER A 38 -0.01 -5.02 6.21
CA SER A 38 0.76 -4.06 7.00
C SER A 38 2.21 -4.48 7.22
N TYR A 39 2.46 -5.76 7.50
CA TYR A 39 3.83 -6.28 7.64
C TYR A 39 4.61 -6.22 6.34
N ARG A 40 4.01 -6.65 5.22
CA ARG A 40 4.63 -6.56 3.88
C ARG A 40 4.97 -5.11 3.50
N MET A 41 4.11 -4.15 3.85
CA MET A 41 4.35 -2.72 3.64
C MET A 41 5.53 -2.21 4.48
N THR A 42 5.63 -2.59 5.75
CA THR A 42 6.76 -2.21 6.61
C THR A 42 8.08 -2.80 6.11
N ASP A 43 8.11 -4.09 5.81
CA ASP A 43 9.31 -4.77 5.28
C ASP A 43 9.80 -4.12 3.99
N MET A 44 8.89 -3.83 3.05
CA MET A 44 9.25 -3.16 1.81
C MET A 44 9.78 -1.74 2.05
N LEU A 45 9.22 -0.99 2.98
CA LEU A 45 9.71 0.34 3.32
C LEU A 45 11.14 0.30 3.86
N GLU A 46 11.44 -0.66 4.74
CA GLU A 46 12.79 -0.81 5.30
C GLU A 46 13.83 -1.12 4.22
N ARG A 47 13.48 -1.94 3.22
CA ARG A 47 14.33 -2.20 2.05
C ARG A 47 14.42 -1.01 1.10
N PHE A 48 13.29 -0.36 0.80
CA PHE A 48 13.22 0.69 -0.21
C PHE A 48 13.74 2.04 0.27
N ALA A 49 13.43 2.44 1.50
CA ALA A 49 13.76 3.73 2.10
C ALA A 49 14.02 3.59 3.62
N PRO A 50 15.17 3.00 4.03
CA PRO A 50 15.47 2.68 5.44
C PRO A 50 15.48 3.91 6.37
N ASN A 51 15.78 5.09 5.81
CA ASN A 51 15.83 6.36 6.55
C ASN A 51 14.48 7.11 6.58
N ALA A 52 13.37 6.44 6.24
CA ALA A 52 12.05 7.04 6.31
C ALA A 52 11.72 7.56 7.72
N ASP A 53 11.11 8.74 7.78
CA ASP A 53 10.72 9.35 9.05
C ASP A 53 9.53 8.59 9.68
N GLU A 54 9.25 8.94 10.94
CA GLU A 54 8.19 8.28 11.72
C GLU A 54 6.80 8.44 11.07
N VAL A 55 6.53 9.61 10.47
CA VAL A 55 5.29 9.89 9.73
C VAL A 55 5.11 8.88 8.62
N LEU A 56 6.15 8.63 7.81
CA LEU A 56 6.10 7.67 6.71
C LEU A 56 5.98 6.24 7.20
N LYS A 57 6.69 5.85 8.25
CA LYS A 57 6.60 4.51 8.85
C LYS A 57 5.16 4.20 9.27
N LEU A 58 4.50 5.13 9.96
CA LEU A 58 3.10 4.95 10.39
C LEU A 58 2.12 4.99 9.21
N ALA A 59 2.30 5.92 8.27
CA ALA A 59 1.45 6.01 7.08
C ALA A 59 1.52 4.75 6.20
N VAL A 60 2.72 4.18 6.03
CA VAL A 60 2.95 2.93 5.30
C VAL A 60 2.33 1.74 6.03
N ARG A 61 2.56 1.62 7.35
CA ARG A 61 1.97 0.55 8.17
C ARG A 61 0.44 0.51 8.04
N ALA A 62 -0.18 1.68 7.99
CA ALA A 62 -1.64 1.84 7.96
C ALA A 62 -2.21 2.21 6.58
N GLN A 63 -1.46 2.03 5.48
CA GLN A 63 -1.86 2.43 4.12
C GLN A 63 -3.24 1.87 3.71
N HIS A 64 -3.58 0.66 4.15
CA HIS A 64 -4.87 -0.01 4.00
C HIS A 64 -5.50 -0.43 5.36
N ILE A 65 -5.32 0.39 6.40
CA ILE A 65 -5.90 0.12 7.72
C ILE A 65 -7.42 -0.11 7.65
N GLN A 66 -7.89 -1.21 8.22
CA GLN A 66 -9.33 -1.55 8.27
C GLN A 66 -10.04 -1.62 6.92
N ARG A 67 -9.31 -1.84 5.82
CA ARG A 67 -9.85 -1.81 4.46
C ARG A 67 -11.07 -2.72 4.23
N TRP A 68 -11.14 -3.89 4.88
CA TRP A 68 -12.26 -4.82 4.70
C TRP A 68 -13.60 -4.25 5.20
N LYS A 69 -13.60 -3.20 6.03
CA LYS A 69 -14.81 -2.50 6.49
C LYS A 69 -15.45 -1.62 5.40
N SER A 70 -14.79 -1.41 4.25
CA SER A 70 -15.31 -0.67 3.10
C SER A 70 -15.13 -1.46 1.80
N PRO A 71 -15.94 -2.51 1.59
CA PRO A 71 -15.81 -3.39 0.44
C PRO A 71 -16.23 -2.71 -0.87
N ARG A 72 -15.62 -3.14 -1.98
CA ARG A 72 -15.91 -2.61 -3.33
C ARG A 72 -17.36 -2.87 -3.77
N SER A 73 -17.98 -3.93 -3.25
CA SER A 73 -19.35 -4.34 -3.56
C SER A 73 -20.41 -3.31 -3.17
N ASP A 74 -20.10 -2.39 -2.25
CA ASP A 74 -21.05 -1.39 -1.77
C ASP A 74 -21.24 -0.22 -2.76
N TYR A 75 -20.54 -0.27 -3.90
CA TYR A 75 -20.56 0.77 -4.94
C TYR A 75 -20.88 0.16 -6.31
N PRO A 76 -21.48 0.91 -7.25
CA PRO A 76 -21.78 0.41 -8.60
C PRO A 76 -20.56 -0.20 -9.29
N MET A 77 -20.68 -1.37 -9.94
CA MET A 77 -19.58 -2.10 -10.59
C MET A 77 -19.18 -1.51 -11.96
N ASP A 78 -19.09 -0.18 -12.01
CA ASP A 78 -18.61 0.58 -13.16
C ASP A 78 -17.36 1.41 -12.79
N ARG A 79 -16.86 2.17 -13.77
CA ARG A 79 -15.69 3.03 -13.59
C ARG A 79 -15.96 4.18 -12.62
N LYS A 80 -17.15 4.77 -12.63
CA LYS A 80 -17.53 5.90 -11.77
C LYS A 80 -17.62 5.45 -10.31
N GLY A 81 -18.31 4.34 -10.05
CA GLY A 81 -18.42 3.71 -8.74
C GLY A 81 -17.06 3.28 -8.20
N TYR A 82 -16.15 2.77 -9.04
CA TYR A 82 -14.76 2.50 -8.62
C TYR A 82 -14.03 3.76 -8.14
N HIS A 83 -14.17 4.88 -8.86
CA HIS A 83 -13.53 6.14 -8.46
C HIS A 83 -14.14 6.71 -7.17
N GLN A 84 -15.46 6.63 -7.01
CA GLN A 84 -16.15 7.04 -5.77
C GLN A 84 -15.69 6.20 -4.56
N TRP A 85 -15.70 4.88 -4.70
CA TRP A 85 -15.20 3.97 -3.67
C TRP A 85 -13.75 4.28 -3.32
N ARG A 86 -12.87 4.45 -4.32
CA ARG A 86 -11.45 4.70 -4.04
C ARG A 86 -11.22 6.02 -3.30
N ALA A 87 -11.99 7.06 -3.61
CA ALA A 87 -11.92 8.34 -2.91
C ALA A 87 -12.37 8.20 -1.45
N ALA A 88 -13.54 7.59 -1.21
CA ALA A 88 -14.06 7.34 0.13
C ALA A 88 -13.13 6.46 0.96
N LEU A 89 -12.54 5.43 0.34
CA LEU A 89 -11.62 4.51 1.00
C LEU A 89 -10.33 5.20 1.47
N ASN A 90 -9.77 6.11 0.67
CA ASN A 90 -8.59 6.87 1.07
C ASN A 90 -8.90 7.80 2.26
N GLU A 91 -10.07 8.43 2.26
CA GLU A 91 -10.53 9.28 3.36
C GLU A 91 -10.77 8.47 4.64
N PHE A 92 -11.38 7.29 4.51
CA PHE A 92 -11.58 6.35 5.61
C PHE A 92 -10.24 5.94 6.25
N HIS A 93 -9.24 5.53 5.46
CA HIS A 93 -7.93 5.15 6.00
C HIS A 93 -7.24 6.32 6.72
N ALA A 94 -7.26 7.52 6.11
CA ALA A 94 -6.66 8.72 6.68
C ALA A 94 -7.28 9.07 8.05
N ARG A 95 -8.62 9.14 8.12
CA ARG A 95 -9.34 9.44 9.35
C ARG A 95 -9.15 8.39 10.43
N THR A 96 -9.15 7.11 10.05
CA THR A 96 -8.96 6.00 10.99
C THR A 96 -7.58 6.11 11.65
N LEU A 97 -6.54 6.32 10.86
CA LEU A 97 -5.19 6.48 11.39
C LEU A 97 -5.06 7.76 12.24
N ALA A 98 -5.59 8.89 11.77
CA ALA A 98 -5.58 10.14 12.52
C ALA A 98 -6.20 10.00 13.92
N ALA A 99 -7.34 9.31 14.02
CA ALA A 99 -8.00 9.05 15.30
C ALA A 99 -7.16 8.17 16.24
N LEU A 100 -6.46 7.16 15.71
CA LEU A 100 -5.54 6.34 16.51
C LEU A 100 -4.35 7.18 17.02
N LEU A 101 -3.75 8.01 16.17
CA LEU A 101 -2.61 8.84 16.54
C LEU A 101 -2.99 9.93 17.57
N ALA A 102 -4.17 10.53 17.44
CA ALA A 102 -4.69 11.47 18.44
C ALA A 102 -4.82 10.81 19.83
N ARG A 103 -5.32 9.57 19.89
CA ARG A 103 -5.42 8.79 21.15
C ARG A 103 -4.06 8.43 21.75
N VAL A 104 -3.02 8.35 20.93
CA VAL A 104 -1.64 8.12 21.39
C VAL A 104 -1.03 9.41 21.94
N GLY A 105 -1.44 10.57 21.42
CA GLY A 105 -0.95 11.89 21.85
C GLY A 105 -0.05 12.57 20.82
N TYR A 106 -0.14 12.22 19.53
CA TYR A 106 0.53 12.97 18.47
C TYR A 106 -0.13 14.34 18.27
N ASP A 107 0.66 15.35 17.96
CA ASP A 107 0.17 16.68 17.68
C ASP A 107 -0.55 16.78 16.31
N ALA A 108 -1.29 17.88 16.13
CA ALA A 108 -2.09 18.11 14.93
C ALA A 108 -1.25 18.26 13.65
N ALA A 109 -0.01 18.76 13.75
CA ALA A 109 0.86 18.92 12.58
C ALA A 109 1.35 17.55 12.07
N PHE A 110 1.72 16.65 12.98
CA PHE A 110 2.07 15.27 12.67
C PHE A 110 0.90 14.54 12.03
N ILE A 111 -0.27 14.61 12.67
CA ILE A 111 -1.50 13.96 12.18
C ILE A 111 -1.87 14.48 10.79
N GLY A 112 -1.83 15.79 10.56
CA GLY A 112 -2.12 16.39 9.27
C GLY A 112 -1.20 15.88 8.15
N ARG A 113 0.10 15.69 8.43
CA ARG A 113 1.04 15.08 7.46
C ARG A 113 0.65 13.65 7.12
N VAL A 114 0.31 12.85 8.12
CA VAL A 114 -0.11 11.45 7.94
C VAL A 114 -1.40 11.37 7.10
N GLU A 115 -2.40 12.21 7.39
CA GLU A 115 -3.66 12.24 6.63
C GLU A 115 -3.46 12.60 5.16
N LEU A 116 -2.56 13.56 4.88
CA LEU A 116 -2.22 13.92 3.49
C LEU A 116 -1.64 12.71 2.73
N ILE A 117 -0.72 11.98 3.37
CA ILE A 117 -0.03 10.83 2.77
C ILE A 117 -1.01 9.67 2.55
N VAL A 118 -1.71 9.20 3.60
CA VAL A 118 -2.62 8.05 3.51
C VAL A 118 -3.87 8.37 2.68
N GLY A 119 -4.34 9.62 2.73
CA GLY A 119 -5.42 10.12 1.88
C GLY A 119 -5.06 10.25 0.40
N LYS A 120 -3.79 10.02 0.04
CA LYS A 120 -3.24 10.14 -1.32
C LYS A 120 -3.45 11.52 -1.94
N LYS A 121 -3.41 12.55 -1.11
CA LYS A 121 -3.60 13.95 -1.53
C LYS A 121 -2.28 14.53 -2.02
N LEU A 122 -2.36 15.51 -2.92
CA LEU A 122 -1.18 16.27 -3.39
C LEU A 122 -0.05 15.39 -3.97
N ARG A 123 -0.36 14.29 -4.66
CA ARG A 123 0.64 13.35 -5.22
C ARG A 123 1.79 14.00 -5.99
N LYS A 124 1.55 15.13 -6.67
CA LYS A 124 2.56 15.84 -7.46
C LYS A 124 3.55 16.65 -6.62
N THR A 125 3.20 17.01 -5.38
CA THR A 125 3.98 17.95 -4.56
C THR A 125 4.32 17.41 -3.17
N ASN A 126 3.71 16.29 -2.75
CA ASN A 126 4.00 15.62 -1.49
C ASN A 126 4.85 14.36 -1.72
N SER A 127 6.15 14.48 -1.48
CA SER A 127 7.12 13.38 -1.61
C SER A 127 6.76 12.16 -0.76
N GLY A 128 6.12 12.36 0.39
CA GLY A 128 5.68 11.27 1.25
C GLY A 128 4.53 10.45 0.65
N THR A 129 3.65 11.10 -0.11
CA THR A 129 2.58 10.39 -0.84
C THR A 129 3.16 9.58 -2.00
N GLN A 130 4.15 10.13 -2.71
CA GLN A 130 4.84 9.39 -3.76
C GLN A 130 5.56 8.16 -3.19
N LEU A 131 6.26 8.31 -2.06
CA LEU A 131 6.94 7.19 -1.39
C LEU A 131 5.96 6.10 -0.94
N LEU A 132 4.79 6.47 -0.41
CA LEU A 132 3.73 5.53 -0.06
C LEU A 132 3.25 4.73 -1.28
N GLU A 133 3.05 5.40 -2.42
CA GLU A 133 2.64 4.76 -3.67
C GLU A 133 3.74 3.85 -4.23
N ASP A 134 5.00 4.25 -4.10
CA ASP A 134 6.15 3.44 -4.49
C ASP A 134 6.16 2.12 -3.71
N VAL A 135 6.14 2.20 -2.37
CA VAL A 135 6.11 1.01 -1.49
C VAL A 135 4.89 0.13 -1.79
N ALA A 136 3.71 0.73 -1.97
CA ALA A 136 2.50 -0.02 -2.28
C ALA A 136 2.58 -0.75 -3.64
N GLY A 137 3.19 -0.13 -4.66
CA GLY A 137 3.38 -0.74 -5.97
C GLY A 137 4.42 -1.86 -5.95
N LEU A 138 5.52 -1.67 -5.22
CA LEU A 138 6.55 -2.70 -5.02
C LEU A 138 5.97 -3.92 -4.28
N VAL A 139 5.22 -3.69 -3.20
CA VAL A 139 4.49 -4.76 -2.47
C VAL A 139 3.50 -5.48 -3.38
N PHE A 140 2.79 -4.74 -4.25
CA PHE A 140 1.89 -5.34 -5.22
C PHE A 140 2.62 -6.29 -6.17
N PHE A 141 3.75 -5.86 -6.75
CA PHE A 141 4.55 -6.70 -7.63
C PHE A 141 5.07 -7.96 -6.93
N GLU A 142 5.57 -7.83 -5.70
CA GLU A 142 6.22 -8.93 -5.00
C GLU A 142 5.23 -9.95 -4.42
N HIS A 143 4.07 -9.52 -3.92
CA HIS A 143 3.17 -10.40 -3.16
C HIS A 143 1.81 -10.64 -3.78
N TYR A 144 1.32 -9.74 -4.64
CA TYR A 144 -0.10 -9.76 -5.05
C TYR A 144 -0.30 -9.89 -6.57
N LEU A 145 0.70 -9.56 -7.39
CA LEU A 145 0.57 -9.57 -8.84
C LEU A 145 0.28 -10.98 -9.38
N ALA A 146 0.95 -12.01 -8.86
CA ALA A 146 0.74 -13.39 -9.32
C ALA A 146 -0.71 -13.86 -9.09
N ALA A 147 -1.24 -13.65 -7.88
CA ALA A 147 -2.62 -13.99 -7.55
C ALA A 147 -3.61 -13.14 -8.37
N PHE A 148 -3.31 -11.86 -8.59
CA PHE A 148 -4.12 -10.99 -9.44
C PHE A 148 -4.15 -11.47 -10.90
N ALA A 149 -3.03 -11.98 -11.43
CA ALA A 149 -2.98 -12.55 -12.76
C ALA A 149 -3.76 -13.86 -12.86
N ALA A 150 -3.68 -14.72 -11.85
CA ALA A 150 -4.38 -16.01 -11.82
C ALA A 150 -5.92 -15.88 -11.87
N ILE A 151 -6.47 -14.81 -11.31
CA ILE A 151 -7.92 -14.54 -11.36
C ILE A 151 -8.37 -13.82 -12.66
N HIS A 152 -7.42 -13.45 -13.53
CA HIS A 152 -7.68 -12.80 -14.82
C HIS A 152 -7.00 -13.54 -15.99
N PRO A 153 -7.31 -14.84 -16.19
CA PRO A 153 -6.72 -15.63 -17.28
C PRO A 153 -7.08 -15.12 -18.67
N GLU A 154 -8.15 -14.32 -18.79
CA GLU A 154 -8.61 -13.70 -20.03
C GLU A 154 -7.72 -12.53 -20.50
N TYR A 155 -6.82 -12.01 -19.66
CA TYR A 155 -5.97 -10.89 -20.03
C TYR A 155 -4.83 -11.32 -20.96
N ASN A 156 -4.85 -10.78 -22.18
CA ASN A 156 -3.76 -10.93 -23.13
C ASN A 156 -2.56 -10.00 -22.83
N THR A 157 -1.47 -10.20 -23.57
CA THR A 157 -0.22 -9.42 -23.42
C THR A 157 -0.45 -7.91 -23.56
N ALA A 158 -1.30 -7.46 -24.48
CA ALA A 158 -1.58 -6.04 -24.67
C ALA A 158 -2.27 -5.42 -23.44
N LYS A 159 -3.22 -6.15 -22.84
CA LYS A 159 -3.88 -5.74 -21.60
C LYS A 159 -2.91 -5.66 -20.44
N TRP A 160 -2.03 -6.66 -20.30
CA TRP A 160 -0.96 -6.64 -19.29
C TRP A 160 -0.01 -5.46 -19.46
N ASN A 161 0.41 -5.16 -20.68
CA ASN A 161 1.25 -4.00 -20.97
C ASN A 161 0.57 -2.69 -20.56
N ASP A 162 -0.74 -2.51 -20.83
CA ASP A 162 -1.47 -1.32 -20.36
C ASP A 162 -1.53 -1.24 -18.82
N ILE A 163 -1.78 -2.36 -18.14
CA ILE A 163 -1.79 -2.42 -16.67
C ILE A 163 -0.42 -2.05 -16.10
N LEU A 164 0.66 -2.65 -16.61
CA LEU A 164 2.03 -2.40 -16.15
C LEU A 164 2.44 -0.95 -16.42
N ARG A 165 2.10 -0.36 -17.57
CA ARG A 165 2.31 1.07 -17.85
C ARG A 165 1.54 1.98 -16.89
N ARG A 166 0.31 1.61 -16.50
CA ARG A 166 -0.46 2.35 -15.48
C ARG A 166 0.21 2.30 -14.11
N ILE A 167 0.80 1.17 -13.74
CA ILE A 167 1.55 1.04 -12.48
C ILE A 167 2.84 1.86 -12.58
N ARG A 168 3.61 1.72 -13.67
CA ARG A 168 4.83 2.49 -13.94
C ARG A 168 4.63 3.98 -13.73
N ARG A 169 3.59 4.57 -14.35
CA ARG A 169 3.28 6.01 -14.24
C ARG A 169 2.99 6.50 -12.83
N LYS A 170 2.71 5.58 -11.88
CA LYS A 170 2.50 5.91 -10.48
C LYS A 170 3.77 5.80 -9.65
N LEU A 171 4.74 5.02 -10.11
CA LEU A 171 6.01 4.78 -9.46
C LEU A 171 7.02 5.88 -9.81
N SER A 172 7.90 6.22 -8.87
CA SER A 172 9.04 7.08 -9.12
C SER A 172 10.15 6.37 -9.89
N ASP A 173 11.07 7.12 -10.49
CA ASP A 173 12.24 6.57 -11.17
C ASP A 173 13.08 5.71 -10.22
N ARG A 174 13.20 6.11 -8.94
CA ARG A 174 13.87 5.31 -7.91
C ARG A 174 13.19 3.95 -7.73
N ALA A 175 11.85 3.90 -7.71
CA ALA A 175 11.12 2.64 -7.61
C ALA A 175 11.30 1.78 -8.87
N HIS A 176 11.38 2.37 -10.06
CA HIS A 176 11.71 1.62 -11.28
C HIS A 176 13.10 0.99 -11.18
N GLN A 177 14.11 1.77 -10.79
CA GLN A 177 15.48 1.27 -10.60
C GLN A 177 15.54 0.18 -9.53
N PHE A 178 14.76 0.32 -8.45
CA PHE A 178 14.69 -0.68 -7.39
C PHE A 178 14.19 -2.04 -7.91
N VAL A 179 13.19 -2.04 -8.79
CA VAL A 179 12.70 -3.24 -9.48
C VAL A 179 13.77 -3.80 -10.43
N LEU A 180 14.37 -2.95 -11.26
CA LEU A 180 15.36 -3.35 -12.27
C LEU A 180 16.61 -3.96 -11.63
N ALA A 181 17.07 -3.41 -10.51
CA ALA A 181 18.19 -3.93 -9.72
C ALA A 181 17.90 -5.26 -9.00
N GLY A 182 16.66 -5.77 -9.06
CA GLY A 182 16.30 -7.06 -8.47
C GLY A 182 16.12 -7.04 -6.96
N HIS A 183 15.80 -5.88 -6.36
CA HIS A 183 15.59 -5.77 -4.91
C HIS A 183 14.22 -6.30 -4.44
N ILE A 184 13.36 -6.73 -5.37
CA ILE A 184 12.09 -7.40 -5.08
C ILE A 184 12.01 -8.71 -5.87
N LYS A 185 11.34 -9.71 -5.30
CA LYS A 185 11.00 -10.93 -6.02
C LYS A 185 9.86 -10.63 -6.99
N LEU A 186 10.01 -11.05 -8.25
CA LEU A 186 8.96 -10.92 -9.26
C LEU A 186 8.41 -12.31 -9.59
N PRO A 187 7.11 -12.44 -9.95
CA PRO A 187 6.59 -13.68 -10.50
C PRO A 187 7.35 -14.05 -11.78
N GLU A 188 7.90 -15.26 -11.85
CA GLU A 188 8.75 -15.69 -12.97
C GLU A 188 8.06 -15.51 -14.33
N SER A 189 6.78 -15.87 -14.42
CA SER A 189 5.97 -15.76 -15.64
C SER A 189 5.77 -14.32 -16.12
N MET A 190 5.96 -13.32 -15.26
CA MET A 190 5.73 -11.91 -15.57
C MET A 190 7.00 -11.06 -15.50
N ALA A 191 8.12 -11.61 -15.02
CA ALA A 191 9.35 -10.86 -14.77
C ALA A 191 9.86 -10.10 -16.02
N GLY A 192 9.81 -10.74 -17.20
CA GLY A 192 10.19 -10.11 -18.46
C GLY A 192 9.34 -8.89 -18.81
N LEU A 193 8.01 -9.01 -18.75
CA LEU A 193 7.07 -7.92 -19.03
C LEU A 193 7.23 -6.77 -18.04
N ILE A 194 7.42 -7.06 -16.76
CA ILE A 194 7.63 -6.04 -15.73
C ILE A 194 8.94 -5.28 -15.97
N ARG A 195 10.05 -5.97 -16.23
CA ARG A 195 11.35 -5.34 -16.51
C ARG A 195 11.29 -4.47 -17.76
N GLN A 196 10.64 -4.95 -18.82
CA GLN A 196 10.41 -4.16 -20.02
C GLN A 196 9.64 -2.88 -19.68
N ALA A 197 8.51 -3.00 -18.98
CA ALA A 197 7.72 -1.84 -18.58
C ALA A 197 8.51 -0.88 -17.67
N MET A 198 9.44 -1.35 -16.84
CA MET A 198 10.27 -0.47 -16.01
C MET A 198 11.38 0.27 -16.77
N ASN A 199 11.67 -0.12 -18.02
CA ASN A 199 12.67 0.52 -18.87
C ASN A 199 12.10 1.53 -19.90
N GLU A 200 10.78 1.58 -20.09
CA GLU A 200 10.11 2.44 -21.10
C GLU A 200 10.11 3.95 -20.76
#